data_AF-A0A399Z8D3-F1
#
_entry.id   AF-A0A399Z8D3-F1
#
_cell.length_a   1.000
_cell.length_b   1.000
_cell.length_c   1.000
_cell.angle_alpha   90.00
_cell.angle_beta   90.00
_cell.angle_gamma   90.00
#
_symmetry.space_group_name_H-M   'P 1'
#
loop_
_entity.id
_entity.type
_entity.pdbx_description
1 polymer ?
#
loop_
_entity_poly.entity_id
_entity_poly.type
_entity_poly.pdbx_seq_one_letter_code
_entity_poly.pdbx_strand_id
1 'polypeptide(L)'
;MGRKPWRRPVFALALAALANAVLLAPTPLLLRTGAALLLAGLLPGALLVELLVGRCKAPPTLGERVVYSVGLGYTSMVTILLALSYLPGGVTPWQTLLACDLLIGVLSALVAMIRQLTSHSPTIDHSPFTLPSRSWLLAGLVSLALLGGFFRFANLGYAEFQGDEARLALRAAEVMQGYENALFVHKKGPTEILLPTGVYVLGERLTEMAARLPFAIANVVGLFALFLLGSRLFGPVAGWAAAVLLALDGYLIAFGRVVQYQSIVFLMDVLVVLVFVRLWQRPQEWSRYLTLAALLLATGLLSHYEAALVLFPVGYLLWRIWREGTPLATLVRASGVPILVGGGLLASFYLPFVRNPAFYDTYYYLTDYRMGGGRIFNHLAEFFARTTVYSSTYYLLALIALTLIGLAGLYRRCRPRWVGWLLSAGVLIGLVVVIFRPGWLQVDKTDLTWLFFVAGFVAAWLMPDFPPAERLVWLWFGAPMILALFFTAIPNTHVYSFFIPW
;
A
#
# COMPACT_ATOMS: atom_id res chain seq x y z
N MET A 1 -13.44 15.18 31.59
CA MET A 1 -12.09 15.01 32.16
C MET A 1 -11.02 15.29 31.11
N GLY A 2 -10.45 16.50 31.13
CA GLY A 2 -9.43 16.94 30.17
C GLY A 2 -8.11 16.22 30.40
N ARG A 3 -7.66 15.41 29.43
CA ARG A 3 -6.32 14.80 29.46
C ARG A 3 -5.27 15.90 29.34
N LYS A 4 -4.40 16.04 30.35
CA LYS A 4 -3.31 17.03 30.42
C LYS A 4 -2.48 17.06 29.12
N PRO A 5 -2.10 18.24 28.61
CA PRO A 5 -1.57 18.43 27.24
C PRO A 5 -0.26 17.69 26.93
N TRP A 6 0.54 17.36 27.94
CA TRP A 6 1.89 16.80 27.84
C TRP A 6 1.97 15.27 27.67
N ARG A 7 0.87 14.53 27.85
CA ARG A 7 0.95 13.06 28.02
C ARG A 7 1.43 12.28 26.81
N ARG A 8 1.16 12.71 25.57
CA ARG A 8 1.53 11.97 24.35
C ARG A 8 3.01 12.08 23.96
N PRO A 9 3.62 13.27 23.82
CA PRO A 9 5.05 13.38 23.50
C PRO A 9 5.92 12.78 24.60
N VAL A 10 5.57 12.99 25.88
CA VAL A 10 6.28 12.37 27.01
C VAL A 10 6.18 10.85 26.96
N PHE A 11 5.02 10.29 26.60
CA PHE A 11 4.86 8.86 26.44
C PHE A 11 5.67 8.30 25.27
N ALA A 12 5.75 9.02 24.13
CA ALA A 12 6.59 8.62 23.01
C ALA A 12 8.08 8.59 23.40
N LEU A 13 8.56 9.58 24.14
CA LEU A 13 9.93 9.62 24.65
C LEU A 13 10.21 8.51 25.68
N ALA A 14 9.25 8.21 26.57
CA ALA A 14 9.38 7.11 27.51
C ALA A 14 9.46 5.75 26.79
N LEU A 15 8.65 5.53 25.74
CA LEU A 15 8.73 4.33 24.91
C LEU A 15 10.03 4.27 24.11
N ALA A 16 10.53 5.39 23.61
CA ALA A 16 11.82 5.46 22.92
C ALA A 16 12.98 5.09 23.87
N ALA A 17 12.96 5.60 25.11
CA ALA A 17 13.94 5.23 26.13
C ALA A 17 13.88 3.73 26.47
N LEU A 18 12.67 3.16 26.58
CA LEU A 18 12.49 1.72 26.79
C LEU A 18 13.01 0.90 25.60
N ALA A 19 12.72 1.31 24.37
CA ALA A 19 13.21 0.63 23.16
C ALA A 19 14.74 0.67 23.09
N ASN A 20 15.35 1.81 23.39
CA ASN A 20 16.81 1.93 23.51
C ASN A 20 17.37 0.99 24.58
N ALA A 21 16.75 0.92 25.76
CA ALA A 21 17.18 0.00 26.81
C ALA A 21 17.13 -1.47 26.35
N VAL A 22 16.11 -1.86 25.59
CA VAL A 22 16.01 -3.22 25.02
C VAL A 22 17.10 -3.49 23.98
N LEU A 23 17.39 -2.52 23.11
CA LEU A 23 18.42 -2.64 22.06
C LEU A 23 19.83 -2.73 22.66
N LEU A 24 20.13 -1.93 23.69
CA LEU A 24 21.44 -1.88 24.34
C LEU A 24 21.66 -3.06 25.31
N ALA A 25 20.60 -3.68 25.82
CA ALA A 25 20.68 -4.86 26.66
C ALA A 25 20.86 -6.15 25.84
N PRO A 26 21.43 -7.22 26.43
CA PRO A 26 21.55 -8.54 25.80
C PRO A 26 20.19 -9.28 25.83
N THR A 27 19.22 -8.75 25.09
CA THR A 27 17.86 -9.30 24.99
C THR A 27 17.70 -10.23 23.77
N PRO A 28 16.72 -11.15 23.79
CA PRO A 28 16.41 -11.98 22.62
C PRO A 28 16.17 -11.18 21.35
N LEU A 29 16.62 -11.70 20.20
CA LEU A 29 16.55 -11.02 18.90
C LEU A 29 15.14 -10.55 18.53
N LEU A 30 14.10 -11.30 18.91
CA LEU A 30 12.71 -10.91 18.67
C LEU A 30 12.35 -9.59 19.38
N LEU A 31 12.80 -9.42 20.64
CA LEU A 31 12.58 -8.19 21.39
C LEU A 31 13.38 -7.03 20.80
N ARG A 32 14.64 -7.26 20.41
CA ARG A 32 15.46 -6.26 19.70
C ARG A 32 14.81 -5.83 18.39
N THR A 33 14.31 -6.78 17.59
CA THR A 33 13.59 -6.49 16.34
C THR A 33 12.34 -5.66 16.61
N GLY A 34 11.54 -6.03 17.61
CA GLY A 34 10.36 -5.25 18.02
C GLY A 34 10.72 -3.83 18.47
N ALA A 35 11.80 -3.67 19.25
CA ALA A 35 12.30 -2.37 19.67
C ALA A 35 12.80 -1.53 18.50
N ALA A 36 13.51 -2.13 17.54
CA ALA A 36 13.95 -1.46 16.32
C ALA A 36 12.76 -0.95 15.48
N LEU A 37 11.72 -1.78 15.28
CA LEU A 37 10.52 -1.37 14.55
C LEU A 37 9.69 -0.32 15.29
N LEU A 38 9.67 -0.38 16.61
CA LEU A 38 9.03 0.65 17.43
C LEU A 38 9.76 2.00 17.29
N LEU A 39 11.09 1.99 17.41
CA LEU A 39 11.94 3.18 17.40
C LEU A 39 12.04 3.81 16.00
N ALA A 40 12.38 3.03 14.98
CA ALA A 40 12.57 3.54 13.63
C ALA A 40 11.24 3.77 12.87
N GLY A 41 10.18 3.06 13.26
CA GLY A 41 8.90 3.05 12.55
C GLY A 41 7.74 3.65 13.34
N LEU A 42 7.18 2.89 14.30
CA LEU A 42 5.87 3.22 14.89
C LEU A 42 5.86 4.56 15.63
N LEU A 43 6.89 4.87 16.42
CA LEU A 43 6.98 6.13 17.18
C LEU A 43 7.06 7.36 16.27
N PRO A 44 8.03 7.49 15.34
CA PRO A 44 8.08 8.64 14.44
C PRO A 44 6.84 8.72 13.55
N GLY A 45 6.32 7.58 13.07
CA GLY A 45 5.09 7.54 12.29
C GLY A 45 3.87 8.08 13.05
N ALA A 46 3.68 7.68 14.32
CA ALA A 46 2.60 8.18 15.16
C ALA A 46 2.72 9.69 15.46
N LEU A 47 3.93 10.17 15.69
CA LEU A 47 4.19 11.60 15.89
C LEU A 47 3.95 12.40 14.61
N LEU A 48 4.36 11.90 13.43
CA LEU A 48 4.10 12.52 12.14
C LEU A 48 2.60 12.61 11.83
N VAL A 49 1.82 11.55 12.07
CA VAL A 49 0.35 11.60 11.92
C VAL A 49 -0.24 12.68 12.82
N GLU A 50 0.23 12.76 14.07
CA GLU A 50 -0.29 13.73 15.02
C GLU A 50 0.08 15.18 14.64
N LEU A 51 1.26 15.37 14.06
CA LEU A 51 1.76 16.65 13.53
C LEU A 51 0.96 17.09 12.29
N LEU A 52 0.77 16.17 11.33
CA LEU A 52 0.15 16.46 10.04
C LEU A 52 -1.37 16.62 10.17
N VAL A 53 -2.06 15.64 10.74
CA VAL A 53 -3.54 15.52 10.65
C VAL A 53 -4.21 15.32 12.01
N GLY A 54 -3.48 15.00 13.07
CA GLY A 54 -4.05 14.64 14.37
C GLY A 54 -4.81 15.76 15.10
N ARG A 55 -4.51 17.02 14.76
CA ARG A 55 -5.07 18.25 15.36
C ARG A 55 -5.69 19.22 14.34
N CYS A 56 -5.91 18.76 13.11
CA CYS A 56 -6.58 19.59 12.13
C CYS A 56 -8.09 19.68 12.42
N LYS A 57 -8.83 20.55 11.71
CA LYS A 57 -10.28 20.72 11.93
C LYS A 57 -11.09 19.44 11.72
N ALA A 58 -10.60 18.56 10.86
CA ALA A 58 -11.19 17.24 10.60
C ALA A 58 -10.18 16.14 10.92
N PRO A 59 -9.95 15.78 12.19
CA PRO A 59 -8.94 14.80 12.56
C PRO A 59 -9.34 13.37 12.13
N PRO A 60 -8.36 12.48 11.85
CA PRO A 60 -8.64 11.09 11.51
C PRO A 60 -9.27 10.34 12.69
N THR A 61 -10.06 9.31 12.35
CA THR A 61 -10.61 8.37 13.35
C THR A 61 -9.49 7.59 14.05
N LEU A 62 -9.78 6.91 15.15
CA LEU A 62 -8.74 6.12 15.84
C LEU A 62 -8.14 5.04 14.93
N GLY A 63 -8.97 4.32 14.16
CA GLY A 63 -8.51 3.30 13.22
C GLY A 63 -7.60 3.89 12.15
N GLU A 64 -8.02 5.00 11.53
CA GLU A 64 -7.20 5.74 10.55
C GLU A 64 -5.88 6.21 11.15
N ARG A 65 -5.89 6.76 12.36
CA ARG A 65 -4.67 7.18 13.05
C ARG A 65 -3.69 6.03 13.19
N VAL A 66 -4.15 4.85 13.59
CA VAL A 66 -3.29 3.67 13.76
C VAL A 66 -2.68 3.26 12.43
N VAL A 67 -3.49 3.06 11.39
CA VAL A 67 -2.97 2.59 10.10
C VAL A 67 -2.09 3.64 9.40
N TYR A 68 -2.40 4.93 9.51
CA TYR A 68 -1.53 6.01 9.03
C TYR A 68 -0.21 6.08 9.81
N SER A 69 -0.22 5.77 11.11
CA SER A 69 1.00 5.80 11.93
C SER A 69 1.97 4.71 11.49
N VAL A 70 1.46 3.53 11.14
CA VAL A 70 2.27 2.45 10.56
C VAL A 70 2.77 2.86 9.17
N GLY A 71 1.92 3.40 8.31
CA GLY A 71 2.31 3.87 6.97
C GLY A 71 3.45 4.89 7.00
N LEU A 72 3.29 5.96 7.79
CA LEU A 72 4.34 6.97 7.99
C LEU A 72 5.54 6.44 8.79
N GLY A 73 5.37 5.35 9.53
CA GLY A 73 6.47 4.63 10.15
C GLY A 73 7.40 4.03 9.10
N TYR A 74 6.86 3.34 8.09
CA TYR A 74 7.67 2.87 6.96
C TYR A 74 8.30 4.04 6.18
N THR A 75 7.56 5.14 5.97
CA THR A 75 8.14 6.36 5.38
C THR A 75 9.36 6.84 6.18
N SER A 76 9.26 6.85 7.51
CA SER A 76 10.35 7.27 8.40
C SER A 76 11.55 6.33 8.30
N MET A 77 11.32 5.00 8.38
CA MET A 77 12.38 4.00 8.25
C MET A 77 13.13 4.14 6.92
N VAL A 78 12.40 4.21 5.80
CA VAL A 78 12.99 4.35 4.47
C VAL A 78 13.77 5.66 4.35
N THR A 79 13.20 6.77 4.80
CA THR A 79 13.85 8.08 4.69
C THR A 79 15.14 8.16 5.51
N ILE A 80 15.11 7.70 6.76
CA ILE A 80 16.28 7.73 7.64
C ILE A 80 17.39 6.83 7.09
N LEU A 81 17.06 5.58 6.76
CA LEU A 81 18.06 4.61 6.32
C LEU A 81 18.62 4.96 4.93
N LEU A 82 17.80 5.54 4.05
CA LEU A 82 18.28 6.09 2.78
C LEU A 82 19.28 7.23 3.02
N ALA A 83 18.94 8.18 3.89
CA ALA A 83 19.83 9.30 4.21
C ALA A 83 21.15 8.82 4.83
N LEU A 84 21.10 7.84 5.75
CA LEU A 84 22.29 7.25 6.36
C LEU A 84 23.11 6.44 5.35
N SER A 85 22.48 5.79 4.37
CA SER A 85 23.20 5.02 3.34
C SER A 85 24.08 5.87 2.43
N TYR A 86 23.86 7.19 2.40
CA TYR A 86 24.70 8.14 1.68
C TYR A 86 25.89 8.65 2.50
N LEU A 87 26.00 8.28 3.78
CA LEU A 87 27.18 8.61 4.58
C LEU A 87 28.35 7.67 4.21
N PRO A 88 29.59 8.17 4.19
CA PRO A 88 30.76 7.35 3.92
C PRO A 88 30.96 6.30 5.04
N GLY A 89 31.38 5.09 4.65
CA GLY A 89 31.69 4.00 5.59
C GLY A 89 30.52 3.11 5.99
N GLY A 90 29.34 3.28 5.36
CA GLY A 90 28.18 2.44 5.58
C GLY A 90 27.33 2.81 6.79
N VAL A 91 26.25 2.06 7.00
CA VAL A 91 25.26 2.35 8.05
C VAL A 91 25.64 1.64 9.34
N THR A 92 25.89 2.39 10.40
CA THR A 92 26.27 1.85 11.72
C THR A 92 25.14 1.90 12.76
N PRO A 93 25.19 1.07 13.82
CA PRO A 93 24.16 1.03 14.87
C PRO A 93 23.96 2.37 15.57
N TRP A 94 25.03 3.03 15.99
CA TRP A 94 24.94 4.29 16.75
C TRP A 94 24.40 5.44 15.90
N GLN A 95 24.76 5.52 14.61
CA GLN A 95 24.21 6.52 13.69
C GLN A 95 22.70 6.33 13.52
N THR A 96 22.27 5.07 13.39
CA THR A 96 20.86 4.72 13.22
C THR A 96 20.04 5.04 14.47
N LEU A 97 20.54 4.67 15.65
CA LEU A 97 19.92 5.01 16.93
C LEU A 97 19.81 6.53 17.10
N LEU A 98 20.92 7.25 16.92
CA LEU A 98 20.96 8.70 17.06
C LEU A 98 19.98 9.38 16.10
N ALA A 99 19.94 8.97 14.83
CA ALA A 99 19.02 9.54 13.85
C ALA A 99 17.54 9.31 14.22
N CYS A 100 17.20 8.11 14.71
CA CYS A 100 15.85 7.79 15.16
C CYS A 100 15.46 8.59 16.41
N ASP A 101 16.33 8.66 17.41
CA ASP A 101 16.09 9.40 18.65
C ASP A 101 15.99 10.92 18.41
N LEU A 102 16.86 11.48 17.57
CA LEU A 102 16.79 12.87 17.17
C LEU A 102 15.47 13.17 16.44
N LEU A 103 15.05 12.32 15.51
CA LEU A 103 13.77 12.49 14.83
C LEU A 103 12.60 12.44 15.82
N ILE A 104 12.55 11.46 16.71
CA ILE A 104 11.50 11.34 17.74
C ILE A 104 11.50 12.56 18.65
N GLY A 105 12.68 13.03 19.08
CA GLY A 105 12.84 14.21 19.92
C GLY A 105 12.31 15.48 19.24
N VAL A 106 12.75 15.73 18.00
CA VAL A 106 12.29 16.87 17.19
C VAL A 106 10.78 16.80 16.95
N LEU A 107 10.25 15.67 16.53
CA LEU A 107 8.82 15.50 16.29
C LEU A 107 8.01 15.66 17.59
N SER A 108 8.51 15.15 18.72
CA SER A 108 7.86 15.32 20.02
C SER A 108 7.81 16.79 20.44
N ALA A 109 8.91 17.53 20.22
CA ALA A 109 8.99 18.96 20.48
C ALA A 109 8.05 19.76 19.57
N LEU A 110 8.05 19.48 18.27
CA LEU A 110 7.15 20.12 17.30
C LEU A 110 5.68 19.84 17.60
N VAL A 111 5.34 18.59 17.91
CA VAL A 111 3.99 18.23 18.33
C VAL A 111 3.62 19.05 19.57
N ALA A 112 4.46 19.06 20.62
CA ALA A 112 4.24 19.80 21.86
C ALA A 112 4.04 21.31 21.62
N MET A 113 4.87 21.93 20.77
CA MET A 113 4.78 23.35 20.41
C MET A 113 3.47 23.68 19.69
N ILE A 114 3.09 22.90 18.66
CA ILE A 114 1.81 23.08 17.98
C ILE A 114 0.65 22.90 18.96
N ARG A 115 0.78 22.05 19.99
CA ARG A 115 -0.28 21.90 20.99
C ARG A 115 -0.55 23.15 21.80
N GLN A 116 0.47 23.94 22.09
CA GLN A 116 0.34 25.18 22.85
C GLN A 116 -0.34 26.26 22.00
N LEU A 117 -0.08 26.27 20.70
CA LEU A 117 -0.63 27.23 19.75
C LEU A 117 -2.07 26.91 19.33
N THR A 118 -2.52 25.66 19.46
CA THR A 118 -3.84 25.22 19.02
C THR A 118 -4.76 24.93 20.21
N SER A 119 -5.61 25.91 20.55
CA SER A 119 -6.67 25.80 21.58
C SER A 119 -7.95 25.10 21.07
N HIS A 120 -7.92 24.49 19.88
CA HIS A 120 -9.10 23.85 19.33
C HIS A 120 -9.40 22.55 20.07
N SER A 121 -10.48 22.58 20.84
CA SER A 121 -11.13 21.36 21.31
C SER A 121 -11.57 20.57 20.07
N PRO A 122 -11.12 19.32 19.90
CA PRO A 122 -11.60 18.49 18.81
C PRO A 122 -13.12 18.35 18.99
N THR A 123 -13.90 18.90 18.07
CA THR A 123 -15.30 18.54 17.94
C THR A 123 -15.29 17.06 17.57
N ILE A 124 -15.69 16.21 18.53
CA ILE A 124 -15.95 14.79 18.28
C ILE A 124 -17.20 14.75 17.43
N ASP A 125 -17.00 14.87 16.13
CA ASP A 125 -18.07 14.81 15.18
C ASP A 125 -18.41 13.34 14.95
N HIS A 126 -19.63 12.96 15.34
CA HIS A 126 -20.19 11.67 15.05
C HIS A 126 -20.37 11.59 13.53
N SER A 127 -19.42 10.95 12.85
CA SER A 127 -19.64 10.53 11.47
C SER A 127 -20.99 9.81 11.40
N PRO A 128 -21.82 10.04 10.36
CA PRO A 128 -23.10 9.35 10.17
C PRO A 128 -22.93 7.85 9.84
N PHE A 129 -21.76 7.29 10.19
CA PHE A 129 -21.52 5.86 10.18
C PHE A 129 -22.31 5.24 11.31
N THR A 130 -23.44 4.64 10.97
CA THR A 130 -24.06 3.61 11.79
C THR A 130 -23.07 2.44 11.84
N LEU A 131 -22.19 2.48 12.84
CA LEU A 131 -21.39 1.32 13.17
C LEU A 131 -22.37 0.17 13.42
N PRO A 132 -22.03 -1.07 13.00
CA PRO A 132 -22.79 -2.25 13.40
C PRO A 132 -22.82 -2.29 14.92
N SER A 133 -23.64 -3.18 15.49
CA SER A 133 -23.55 -3.45 16.92
C SER A 133 -22.07 -3.62 17.32
N ARG A 134 -21.67 -2.97 18.41
CA ARG A 134 -20.26 -2.90 18.85
C ARG A 134 -19.61 -4.29 18.93
N SER A 135 -20.41 -5.31 19.21
CA SER A 135 -20.03 -6.73 19.23
C SER A 135 -19.63 -7.26 17.85
N TRP A 136 -20.38 -6.96 16.79
CA TRP A 136 -20.05 -7.41 15.44
C TRP A 136 -18.74 -6.77 14.94
N LEU A 137 -18.54 -5.48 15.19
CA LEU A 137 -17.31 -4.79 14.81
C LEU A 137 -16.09 -5.43 15.51
N LEU A 138 -16.23 -5.74 16.79
CA LEU A 138 -15.17 -6.41 17.56
C LEU A 138 -14.91 -7.81 17.00
N ALA A 139 -15.96 -8.59 16.72
CA ALA A 139 -15.82 -9.92 16.12
C ALA A 139 -15.14 -9.86 14.75
N GLY A 140 -15.51 -8.89 13.90
CA GLY A 140 -14.86 -8.63 12.62
C GLY A 140 -13.37 -8.33 12.76
N LEU A 141 -13.00 -7.42 13.67
CA LEU A 141 -11.59 -7.09 13.94
C LEU A 141 -10.79 -8.28 14.51
N VAL A 142 -11.39 -9.04 15.44
CA VAL A 142 -10.75 -10.22 16.03
C VAL A 142 -10.58 -11.31 14.99
N SER A 143 -11.59 -11.59 14.16
CA SER A 143 -11.48 -12.57 13.08
C SER A 143 -10.39 -12.19 12.09
N LEU A 144 -10.28 -10.91 11.71
CA LEU A 144 -9.23 -10.43 10.82
C LEU A 144 -7.84 -10.51 11.47
N ALA A 145 -7.74 -10.18 12.76
CA ALA A 145 -6.49 -10.34 13.51
C ALA A 145 -6.04 -11.80 13.60
N LEU A 146 -6.97 -12.72 13.83
CA LEU A 146 -6.69 -14.15 13.91
C LEU A 146 -6.32 -14.73 12.54
N LEU A 147 -7.12 -14.49 11.50
CA LEU A 147 -6.86 -15.01 10.16
C LEU A 147 -5.60 -14.36 9.55
N GLY A 148 -5.56 -13.04 9.51
CA GLY A 148 -4.42 -12.28 9.00
C GLY A 148 -3.15 -12.60 9.78
N GLY A 149 -3.23 -12.58 11.10
CA GLY A 149 -2.09 -12.86 11.97
C GLY A 149 -1.58 -14.30 11.87
N PHE A 150 -2.47 -15.30 11.89
CA PHE A 150 -2.09 -16.71 11.78
C PHE A 150 -1.35 -16.97 10.46
N PHE A 151 -1.93 -16.62 9.31
CA PHE A 151 -1.32 -16.92 8.02
C PHE A 151 -0.02 -16.15 7.76
N ARG A 152 0.20 -15.00 8.39
CA ARG A 152 1.39 -14.16 8.14
C ARG A 152 2.49 -14.29 9.19
N PHE A 153 2.18 -14.62 10.43
CA PHE A 153 3.19 -14.72 11.51
C PHE A 153 3.51 -16.15 11.95
N ALA A 154 2.61 -17.13 11.75
CA ALA A 154 2.88 -18.49 12.19
C ALA A 154 4.13 -19.04 11.50
N ASN A 155 5.14 -19.45 12.27
CA ASN A 155 6.40 -19.99 11.77
C ASN A 155 7.09 -19.11 10.72
N LEU A 156 7.08 -17.78 10.91
CA LEU A 156 7.61 -16.82 9.93
C LEU A 156 9.10 -17.03 9.60
N GLY A 157 9.88 -17.51 10.56
CA GLY A 157 11.30 -17.83 10.38
C GLY A 157 11.62 -19.29 10.05
N TYR A 158 10.62 -20.12 9.69
CA TYR A 158 10.85 -21.55 9.54
C TYR A 158 11.68 -21.93 8.31
N ALA A 159 11.43 -21.29 7.17
CA ALA A 159 12.16 -21.57 5.94
C ALA A 159 13.35 -20.62 5.80
N GLU A 160 14.49 -21.14 5.35
CA GLU A 160 15.67 -20.35 4.97
C GLU A 160 15.34 -19.26 3.93
N PHE A 161 16.24 -18.29 3.75
CA PHE A 161 16.10 -17.31 2.69
C PHE A 161 16.05 -17.96 1.31
N GLN A 162 14.99 -17.70 0.56
CA GLN A 162 14.77 -18.28 -0.78
C GLN A 162 14.86 -17.21 -1.87
N GLY A 163 15.46 -17.60 -3.01
CA GLY A 163 15.49 -16.80 -4.24
C GLY A 163 15.91 -15.34 -4.01
N ASP A 164 14.99 -14.42 -4.27
CA ASP A 164 15.23 -12.97 -4.14
C ASP A 164 15.47 -12.51 -2.69
N GLU A 165 14.95 -13.22 -1.66
CA GLU A 165 15.15 -12.81 -0.27
C GLU A 165 16.62 -12.85 0.15
N ALA A 166 17.35 -13.89 -0.28
CA ALA A 166 18.78 -14.03 0.01
C ALA A 166 19.58 -12.87 -0.61
N ARG A 167 19.20 -12.45 -1.82
CA ARG A 167 19.79 -11.29 -2.48
C ARG A 167 19.56 -10.01 -1.68
N LEU A 168 18.36 -9.83 -1.12
CA LEU A 168 18.03 -8.64 -0.32
C LEU A 168 18.77 -8.63 1.02
N ALA A 169 18.92 -9.77 1.67
CA ALA A 169 19.74 -9.90 2.88
C ALA A 169 21.22 -9.54 2.59
N LEU A 170 21.76 -10.00 1.46
CA LEU A 170 23.11 -9.64 1.03
C LEU A 170 23.24 -8.14 0.71
N ARG A 171 22.27 -7.53 0.00
CA ARG A 171 22.27 -6.08 -0.23
C ARG A 171 22.18 -5.28 1.05
N ALA A 172 21.43 -5.75 2.05
CA ALA A 172 21.38 -5.11 3.35
C ALA A 172 22.75 -5.12 4.04
N ALA A 173 23.46 -6.26 3.98
CA ALA A 173 24.84 -6.35 4.48
C ALA A 173 25.80 -5.42 3.71
N GLU A 174 25.66 -5.31 2.40
CA GLU A 174 26.46 -4.40 1.57
C GLU A 174 26.24 -2.93 1.94
N VAL A 175 24.99 -2.51 2.19
CA VAL A 175 24.68 -1.15 2.67
C VAL A 175 25.34 -0.89 4.03
N MET A 176 25.32 -1.87 4.94
CA MET A 176 26.00 -1.77 6.24
C MET A 176 27.52 -1.65 6.09
N GLN A 177 28.10 -2.34 5.12
CA GLN A 177 29.54 -2.34 4.84
C GLN A 177 30.00 -1.12 4.03
N GLY A 178 29.08 -0.27 3.57
CA GLY A 178 29.40 0.97 2.85
C GLY A 178 29.61 0.80 1.35
N TYR A 179 29.05 -0.25 0.73
CA TYR A 179 29.05 -0.37 -0.72
C TYR A 179 28.06 0.64 -1.33
N GLU A 180 28.60 1.74 -1.87
CA GLU A 180 27.83 2.89 -2.37
C GLU A 180 26.79 2.52 -3.45
N ASN A 181 27.06 1.47 -4.23
CA ASN A 181 26.19 1.06 -5.33
C ASN A 181 25.12 0.03 -4.92
N ALA A 182 25.10 -0.47 -3.68
CA ALA A 182 24.24 -1.57 -3.25
C ALA A 182 22.74 -1.33 -3.54
N LEU A 183 22.29 -0.08 -3.37
CA LEU A 183 20.90 0.31 -3.65
C LEU A 183 20.64 0.56 -5.15
N PHE A 184 21.64 0.93 -5.94
CA PHE A 184 21.47 1.32 -7.34
C PHE A 184 21.57 0.16 -8.32
N VAL A 185 22.33 -0.89 -7.98
CA VAL A 185 22.37 -2.13 -8.80
C VAL A 185 21.10 -2.97 -8.63
N HIS A 186 20.26 -2.60 -7.69
CA HIS A 186 18.96 -3.20 -7.50
C HIS A 186 17.96 -2.60 -8.49
N LYS A 187 17.35 -3.44 -9.35
CA LYS A 187 16.45 -3.01 -10.43
C LYS A 187 15.07 -2.53 -9.96
N LYS A 188 14.92 -2.18 -8.68
CA LYS A 188 13.67 -1.74 -8.03
C LYS A 188 13.99 -0.65 -7.00
N GLY A 189 12.96 -0.13 -6.34
CA GLY A 189 13.13 0.89 -5.31
C GLY A 189 13.85 0.36 -4.05
N PRO A 190 14.42 1.25 -3.22
CA PRO A 190 15.33 0.86 -2.13
C PRO A 190 14.63 0.24 -0.92
N THR A 191 13.30 0.37 -0.79
CA THR A 191 12.59 -0.03 0.44
C THR A 191 12.85 -1.48 0.85
N GLU A 192 12.85 -2.43 -0.10
CA GLU A 192 13.02 -3.85 0.23
C GLU A 192 14.41 -4.21 0.75
N ILE A 193 15.41 -3.34 0.52
CA ILE A 193 16.76 -3.46 1.09
C ILE A 193 16.84 -2.68 2.42
N LEU A 194 16.28 -1.47 2.46
CA LEU A 194 16.40 -0.59 3.63
C LEU A 194 15.69 -1.16 4.86
N LEU A 195 14.50 -1.76 4.72
CA LEU A 195 13.80 -2.34 5.87
C LEU A 195 14.60 -3.44 6.59
N PRO A 196 15.11 -4.49 5.90
CA PRO A 196 15.98 -5.46 6.57
C PRO A 196 17.31 -4.84 7.01
N THR A 197 17.85 -3.82 6.33
CA THR A 197 19.05 -3.09 6.79
C THR A 197 18.83 -2.47 8.17
N GLY A 198 17.71 -1.78 8.39
CA GLY A 198 17.41 -1.16 9.69
C GLY A 198 17.28 -2.19 10.82
N VAL A 199 16.65 -3.32 10.54
CA VAL A 199 16.56 -4.44 11.50
C VAL A 199 17.93 -5.06 11.76
N TYR A 200 18.75 -5.24 10.72
CA TYR A 200 20.07 -5.84 10.83
C TYR A 200 21.03 -4.96 11.63
N VAL A 201 21.08 -3.66 11.30
CA VAL A 201 21.95 -2.69 11.98
C VAL A 201 21.61 -2.58 13.47
N LEU A 202 20.32 -2.44 13.81
CA LEU A 202 19.90 -2.26 15.20
C LEU A 202 19.85 -3.57 15.99
N GLY A 203 19.58 -4.69 15.32
CA GLY A 203 19.53 -6.01 15.93
C GLY A 203 20.90 -6.69 16.05
N GLU A 204 21.92 -6.19 15.34
CA GLU A 204 23.27 -6.74 15.15
C GLU A 204 23.30 -8.13 14.49
N ARG A 205 22.13 -8.69 14.18
CA ARG A 205 21.92 -9.99 13.53
C ARG A 205 20.66 -9.92 12.69
N LEU A 206 20.66 -10.63 11.57
CA LEU A 206 19.49 -10.78 10.71
C LEU A 206 19.15 -12.27 10.60
N THR A 207 17.96 -12.62 11.07
CA THR A 207 17.35 -13.93 10.82
C THR A 207 16.18 -13.76 9.87
N GLU A 208 15.69 -14.86 9.31
CA GLU A 208 14.57 -14.91 8.38
C GLU A 208 13.32 -14.28 9.01
N MET A 209 13.03 -14.65 10.26
CA MET A 209 11.93 -14.05 11.02
C MET A 209 12.10 -12.54 11.15
N ALA A 210 13.29 -12.07 11.53
CA ALA A 210 13.55 -10.64 11.75
C ALA A 210 13.45 -9.85 10.44
N ALA A 211 13.95 -10.40 9.33
CA ALA A 211 13.90 -9.79 8.02
C ALA A 211 12.48 -9.74 7.43
N ARG A 212 11.66 -10.77 7.66
CA ARG A 212 10.28 -10.89 7.14
C ARG A 212 9.25 -10.15 7.98
N LEU A 213 9.50 -9.97 9.28
CA LEU A 213 8.55 -9.35 10.22
C LEU A 213 8.03 -7.97 9.77
N PRO A 214 8.85 -7.04 9.24
CA PRO A 214 8.35 -5.77 8.74
C PRO A 214 7.34 -5.95 7.59
N PHE A 215 7.54 -6.90 6.70
CA PHE A 215 6.64 -7.13 5.56
C PHE A 215 5.34 -7.81 6.01
N ALA A 216 5.42 -8.74 6.97
CA ALA A 216 4.25 -9.36 7.58
C ALA A 216 3.36 -8.33 8.30
N ILE A 217 3.97 -7.40 9.05
CA ILE A 217 3.26 -6.29 9.72
C ILE A 217 2.57 -5.40 8.68
N ALA A 218 3.28 -5.00 7.62
CA ALA A 218 2.71 -4.16 6.58
C ALA A 218 1.49 -4.83 5.92
N ASN A 219 1.60 -6.13 5.63
CA ASN A 219 0.53 -6.89 5.00
C ASN A 219 -0.71 -6.98 5.91
N VAL A 220 -0.52 -7.33 7.20
CA VAL A 220 -1.64 -7.38 8.17
C VAL A 220 -2.28 -6.00 8.35
N VAL A 221 -1.48 -4.95 8.51
CA VAL A 221 -2.02 -3.59 8.65
C VAL A 221 -2.74 -3.13 7.38
N GLY A 222 -2.27 -3.56 6.20
CA GLY A 222 -2.96 -3.35 4.93
C GLY A 222 -4.37 -3.94 4.91
N LEU A 223 -4.57 -5.14 5.50
CA LEU A 223 -5.91 -5.73 5.66
C LEU A 223 -6.82 -4.87 6.54
N PHE A 224 -6.30 -4.31 7.64
CA PHE A 224 -7.07 -3.40 8.49
C PHE A 224 -7.37 -2.07 7.78
N ALA A 225 -6.42 -1.55 7.00
CA ALA A 225 -6.64 -0.36 6.18
C ALA A 225 -7.74 -0.61 5.13
N LEU A 226 -7.74 -1.79 4.50
CA LEU A 226 -8.76 -2.19 3.54
C LEU A 226 -10.12 -2.37 4.20
N PHE A 227 -10.16 -2.98 5.40
CA PHE A 227 -11.38 -3.06 6.20
C PHE A 227 -11.97 -1.67 6.45
N LEU A 228 -11.14 -0.69 6.82
CA LEU A 228 -11.58 0.70 7.03
C LEU A 228 -12.06 1.36 5.74
N LEU A 229 -11.34 1.15 4.63
CA LEU A 229 -11.69 1.70 3.31
C LEU A 229 -13.02 1.13 2.81
N GLY A 230 -13.15 -0.20 2.75
CA GLY A 230 -14.37 -0.87 2.33
C GLY A 230 -15.54 -0.57 3.26
N SER A 231 -15.28 -0.47 4.57
CA SER A 231 -16.29 -0.02 5.54
C SER A 231 -16.82 1.35 5.16
N ARG A 232 -15.94 2.31 4.85
CA ARG A 232 -16.32 3.68 4.45
C ARG A 232 -17.08 3.77 3.13
N LEU A 233 -16.81 2.87 2.19
CA LEU A 233 -17.39 2.90 0.85
C LEU A 233 -18.74 2.18 0.78
N PHE A 234 -18.86 1.01 1.42
CA PHE A 234 -19.98 0.08 1.23
C PHE A 234 -20.58 -0.44 2.54
N GLY A 235 -20.06 0.03 3.67
CA GLY A 235 -20.49 -0.39 4.98
C GLY A 235 -19.64 -1.54 5.54
N PRO A 236 -19.78 -1.81 6.85
CA PRO A 236 -18.83 -2.63 7.61
C PRO A 236 -18.74 -4.08 7.15
N VAL A 237 -19.86 -4.69 6.77
CA VAL A 237 -19.91 -6.08 6.29
C VAL A 237 -19.11 -6.22 4.99
N ALA A 238 -19.28 -5.30 4.06
CA ALA A 238 -18.54 -5.30 2.80
C ALA A 238 -17.04 -5.09 3.03
N GLY A 239 -16.66 -4.13 3.88
CA GLY A 239 -15.25 -3.94 4.25
C GLY A 239 -14.63 -5.16 4.92
N TRP A 240 -15.39 -5.86 5.78
CA TRP A 240 -14.91 -7.07 6.43
C TRP A 240 -14.77 -8.22 5.43
N ALA A 241 -15.75 -8.41 4.56
CA ALA A 241 -15.72 -9.45 3.53
C ALA A 241 -14.52 -9.26 2.58
N ALA A 242 -14.30 -8.03 2.10
CA ALA A 242 -13.12 -7.62 1.33
C ALA A 242 -11.80 -8.00 2.03
N ALA A 243 -11.63 -7.55 3.28
CA ALA A 243 -10.44 -7.82 4.06
C ALA A 243 -10.24 -9.31 4.37
N VAL A 244 -11.30 -10.09 4.58
CA VAL A 244 -11.20 -11.55 4.79
C VAL A 244 -10.84 -12.28 3.51
N LEU A 245 -11.44 -11.90 2.38
CA LEU A 245 -11.07 -12.48 1.07
C LEU A 245 -9.59 -12.27 0.80
N LEU A 246 -9.04 -11.09 1.06
CA LEU A 246 -7.60 -10.82 0.94
C LEU A 246 -6.74 -11.40 2.06
N ALA A 247 -7.31 -11.62 3.25
CA ALA A 247 -6.60 -12.34 4.31
C ALA A 247 -6.31 -13.79 3.90
N LEU A 248 -7.18 -14.37 3.06
CA LEU A 248 -7.10 -15.73 2.51
C LEU A 248 -6.47 -15.81 1.11
N ASP A 249 -6.14 -14.68 0.50
CA ASP A 249 -5.50 -14.64 -0.82
C ASP A 249 -4.06 -15.19 -0.76
N GLY A 250 -3.76 -16.15 -1.64
CA GLY A 250 -2.47 -16.84 -1.67
C GLY A 250 -1.30 -15.94 -2.02
N TYR A 251 -1.47 -14.95 -2.91
CA TYR A 251 -0.41 -14.00 -3.25
C TYR A 251 -0.08 -13.12 -2.04
N LEU A 252 -1.08 -12.51 -1.41
CA LEU A 252 -0.86 -11.63 -0.27
C LEU A 252 -0.37 -12.39 0.97
N ILE A 253 -0.78 -13.65 1.16
CA ILE A 253 -0.17 -14.51 2.19
C ILE A 253 1.31 -14.74 1.86
N ALA A 254 1.64 -15.16 0.64
CA ALA A 254 3.02 -15.43 0.25
C ALA A 254 3.90 -14.18 0.42
N PHE A 255 3.49 -13.02 -0.09
CA PHE A 255 4.24 -11.77 0.02
C PHE A 255 4.28 -11.19 1.43
N GLY A 256 3.33 -11.54 2.29
CA GLY A 256 3.40 -11.23 3.72
C GLY A 256 4.43 -12.08 4.47
N ARG A 257 4.93 -13.15 3.86
CA ARG A 257 5.86 -14.12 4.48
C ARG A 257 7.25 -14.12 3.88
N VAL A 258 7.55 -13.21 2.96
CA VAL A 258 8.87 -13.06 2.37
C VAL A 258 9.34 -11.60 2.44
N VAL A 259 10.65 -11.39 2.40
CA VAL A 259 11.28 -10.06 2.29
C VAL A 259 11.02 -9.51 0.89
N GLN A 260 9.84 -8.93 0.66
CA GLN A 260 9.45 -8.44 -0.67
C GLN A 260 8.57 -7.20 -0.60
N TYR A 261 8.82 -6.26 -1.51
CA TYR A 261 8.18 -4.94 -1.54
C TYR A 261 6.63 -4.96 -1.61
N GLN A 262 6.00 -6.04 -2.10
CA GLN A 262 4.57 -6.09 -2.41
C GLN A 262 3.68 -5.78 -1.20
N SER A 263 4.04 -6.25 0.00
CA SER A 263 3.32 -5.92 1.24
C SER A 263 3.34 -4.44 1.59
N ILE A 264 4.41 -3.73 1.23
CA ILE A 264 4.52 -2.28 1.43
C ILE A 264 3.66 -1.55 0.41
N VAL A 265 3.76 -1.92 -0.87
CA VAL A 265 2.95 -1.32 -1.95
C VAL A 265 1.46 -1.49 -1.64
N PHE A 266 1.03 -2.68 -1.24
CA PHE A 266 -0.35 -2.96 -0.83
C PHE A 266 -0.82 -2.01 0.27
N LEU A 267 -0.05 -1.88 1.37
CA LEU A 267 -0.39 -0.97 2.45
C LEU A 267 -0.46 0.48 1.97
N MET A 268 0.55 0.96 1.25
CA MET A 268 0.63 2.36 0.82
C MET A 268 -0.51 2.72 -0.14
N ASP A 269 -0.82 1.86 -1.11
CA ASP A 269 -1.88 2.11 -2.08
C ASP A 269 -3.25 2.22 -1.41
N VAL A 270 -3.57 1.27 -0.51
CA VAL A 270 -4.83 1.30 0.25
C VAL A 270 -4.92 2.55 1.13
N LEU A 271 -3.83 2.95 1.80
CA LEU A 271 -3.80 4.16 2.63
C LEU A 271 -3.95 5.44 1.79
N VAL A 272 -3.34 5.52 0.61
CA VAL A 272 -3.50 6.65 -0.31
C VAL A 272 -4.97 6.76 -0.72
N VAL A 273 -5.59 5.67 -1.17
CA VAL A 273 -7.02 5.67 -1.54
C VAL A 273 -7.89 6.03 -0.33
N LEU A 274 -7.59 5.53 0.87
CA LEU A 274 -8.31 5.88 2.10
C LEU A 274 -8.25 7.38 2.41
N VAL A 275 -7.09 8.03 2.21
CA VAL A 275 -6.96 9.48 2.36
C VAL A 275 -7.80 10.23 1.33
N PHE A 276 -7.77 9.82 0.07
CA PHE A 276 -8.54 10.49 -0.98
C PHE A 276 -10.06 10.27 -0.84
N VAL A 277 -10.50 9.07 -0.44
CA VAL A 277 -11.92 8.81 -0.11
C VAL A 277 -12.36 9.67 1.07
N ARG A 278 -11.49 9.85 2.07
CA ARG A 278 -11.77 10.76 3.18
C ARG A 278 -11.91 12.20 2.70
N LEU A 279 -11.02 12.69 1.83
CA LEU A 279 -11.10 14.05 1.28
C LEU A 279 -12.34 14.25 0.40
N TRP A 280 -12.73 13.22 -0.35
CA TRP A 280 -13.97 13.23 -1.12
C TRP A 280 -15.20 13.34 -0.22
N GLN A 281 -15.26 12.56 0.86
CA GLN A 281 -16.38 12.58 1.83
C GLN A 281 -16.36 13.81 2.75
N ARG A 282 -15.18 14.37 3.02
CA ARG A 282 -14.95 15.50 3.95
C ARG A 282 -13.85 16.42 3.37
N PRO A 283 -14.22 17.36 2.48
CA PRO A 283 -13.29 18.23 1.75
C PRO A 283 -12.69 19.34 2.63
N GLN A 284 -11.89 18.96 3.62
CA GLN A 284 -11.27 19.86 4.59
C GLN A 284 -9.78 19.54 4.74
N GLU A 285 -8.99 20.55 5.14
CA GLU A 285 -7.57 20.37 5.51
C GLU A 285 -6.72 19.77 4.36
N TRP A 286 -7.04 20.17 3.12
CA TRP A 286 -6.46 19.66 1.87
C TRP A 286 -4.95 19.49 1.93
N SER A 287 -4.20 20.55 2.24
CA SER A 287 -2.74 20.50 2.20
C SER A 287 -2.16 19.46 3.17
N ARG A 288 -2.74 19.29 4.36
CA ARG A 288 -2.29 18.33 5.37
C ARG A 288 -2.52 16.89 4.93
N TYR A 289 -3.72 16.58 4.44
CA TYR A 289 -4.07 15.25 3.96
C TYR A 289 -3.39 14.91 2.62
N LEU A 290 -3.25 15.87 1.72
CA LEU A 290 -2.46 15.66 0.50
C LEU A 290 -0.98 15.44 0.82
N THR A 291 -0.43 16.08 1.85
CA THR A 291 0.97 15.84 2.29
C THR A 291 1.11 14.43 2.85
N LEU A 292 0.14 13.98 3.65
CA LEU A 292 0.07 12.59 4.12
C LEU A 292 0.01 11.61 2.93
N ALA A 293 -0.88 11.84 1.96
CA ALA A 293 -1.00 11.00 0.77
C ALA A 293 0.28 11.01 -0.08
N ALA A 294 0.94 12.17 -0.23
CA ALA A 294 2.17 12.30 -1.00
C ALA A 294 3.33 11.52 -0.37
N LEU A 295 3.47 11.55 0.96
CA LEU A 295 4.46 10.75 1.69
C LEU A 295 4.22 9.24 1.54
N LEU A 296 2.96 8.82 1.66
CA LEU A 296 2.57 7.41 1.48
C LEU A 296 2.82 6.94 0.05
N LEU A 297 2.38 7.72 -0.96
CA LEU A 297 2.61 7.43 -2.37
C LEU A 297 4.09 7.40 -2.72
N ALA A 298 4.87 8.37 -2.23
CA ALA A 298 6.32 8.41 -2.43
C ALA A 298 6.98 7.16 -1.83
N THR A 299 6.55 6.74 -0.64
CA THR A 299 7.04 5.50 -0.01
C THR A 299 6.66 4.25 -0.83
N GLY A 300 5.44 4.20 -1.36
CA GLY A 300 5.01 3.13 -2.28
C GLY A 300 5.88 3.07 -3.54
N LEU A 301 6.15 4.22 -4.17
CA LEU A 301 6.99 4.34 -5.36
C LEU A 301 8.48 4.09 -5.08
N LEU A 302 8.97 4.39 -3.88
CA LEU A 302 10.30 3.97 -3.40
C LEU A 302 10.36 2.47 -3.07
N SER A 303 9.22 1.80 -2.93
CA SER A 303 9.18 0.34 -2.85
C SER A 303 9.18 -0.27 -4.24
N HIS A 304 8.27 0.18 -5.11
CA HIS A 304 8.18 -0.32 -6.47
C HIS A 304 7.35 0.61 -7.37
N TYR A 305 7.66 0.61 -8.68
CA TYR A 305 6.94 1.43 -9.67
C TYR A 305 5.45 1.07 -9.79
N GLU A 306 5.06 -0.14 -9.41
CA GLU A 306 3.66 -0.59 -9.40
C GLU A 306 2.76 0.22 -8.48
N ALA A 307 3.30 0.88 -7.46
CA ALA A 307 2.52 1.81 -6.63
C ALA A 307 1.89 2.95 -7.47
N ALA A 308 2.43 3.24 -8.68
CA ALA A 308 1.81 4.18 -9.61
C ALA A 308 0.41 3.73 -10.06
N LEU A 309 0.05 2.45 -9.96
CA LEU A 309 -1.28 1.94 -10.31
C LEU A 309 -2.38 2.52 -9.41
N VAL A 310 -2.05 3.00 -8.21
CA VAL A 310 -2.98 3.74 -7.35
C VAL A 310 -3.43 5.07 -7.96
N LEU A 311 -2.74 5.57 -9.00
CA LEU A 311 -3.14 6.79 -9.70
C LEU A 311 -4.47 6.62 -10.46
N PHE A 312 -4.89 5.39 -10.79
CA PHE A 312 -6.21 5.14 -11.39
C PHE A 312 -7.35 5.56 -10.44
N PRO A 313 -7.49 4.99 -9.22
CA PRO A 313 -8.51 5.44 -8.29
C PRO A 313 -8.31 6.89 -7.83
N VAL A 314 -7.06 7.35 -7.64
CA VAL A 314 -6.78 8.73 -7.19
C VAL A 314 -7.20 9.75 -8.25
N GLY A 315 -6.89 9.51 -9.53
CA GLY A 315 -7.29 10.39 -10.63
C GLY A 315 -8.81 10.51 -10.74
N TYR A 316 -9.52 9.39 -10.57
CA TYR A 316 -10.98 9.41 -10.51
C TYR A 316 -11.53 10.21 -9.32
N LEU A 317 -10.96 10.03 -8.11
CA LEU A 317 -11.39 10.78 -6.92
C LEU A 317 -11.11 12.28 -7.06
N LEU A 318 -9.95 12.67 -7.60
CA LEU A 318 -9.63 14.07 -7.89
C LEU A 318 -10.62 14.68 -8.90
N TRP A 319 -10.94 13.94 -9.96
CA TRP A 319 -11.96 14.35 -10.92
C TRP A 319 -13.33 14.51 -10.27
N ARG A 320 -13.76 13.58 -9.40
CA ARG A 320 -15.03 13.69 -8.65
C ARG A 320 -15.05 14.91 -7.74
N ILE A 321 -14.01 15.09 -6.93
CA ILE A 321 -13.86 16.22 -6.00
C ILE A 321 -13.98 17.55 -6.74
N TRP A 322 -13.36 17.67 -7.91
CA TRP A 322 -13.46 18.85 -8.76
C TRP A 322 -14.88 19.05 -9.30
N ARG A 323 -15.50 17.98 -9.83
CA ARG A 323 -16.87 18.03 -10.39
C ARG A 323 -17.95 18.29 -9.35
N GLU A 324 -17.73 17.91 -8.10
CA GLU A 324 -18.66 18.11 -6.97
C GLU A 324 -18.47 19.48 -6.29
N GLY A 325 -17.69 20.39 -6.89
CA GLY A 325 -17.70 21.81 -6.54
C GLY A 325 -16.43 22.33 -5.86
N THR A 326 -15.39 21.53 -5.70
CA THR A 326 -14.09 22.03 -5.21
C THR A 326 -13.35 22.76 -6.34
N PRO A 327 -13.05 24.08 -6.22
CA PRO A 327 -12.38 24.82 -7.28
C PRO A 327 -10.97 24.28 -7.54
N LEU A 328 -10.57 24.22 -8.82
CA LEU A 328 -9.24 23.75 -9.22
C LEU A 328 -8.12 24.58 -8.57
N ALA A 329 -8.32 25.90 -8.41
CA ALA A 329 -7.38 26.78 -7.72
C ALA A 329 -7.10 26.34 -6.27
N THR A 330 -8.11 25.83 -5.56
CA THR A 330 -7.95 25.31 -4.19
C THR A 330 -7.09 24.05 -4.19
N LEU A 331 -7.33 23.13 -5.13
CA LEU A 331 -6.53 21.91 -5.27
C LEU A 331 -5.07 22.26 -5.61
N VAL A 332 -4.85 23.12 -6.60
CA VAL A 332 -3.50 23.55 -7.01
C VAL A 332 -2.75 24.22 -5.85
N ARG A 333 -3.39 25.17 -5.16
CA ARG A 333 -2.78 25.86 -4.01
C ARG A 333 -2.46 24.89 -2.86
N ALA A 334 -3.34 23.92 -2.61
CA ALA A 334 -3.13 22.93 -1.55
C ALA A 334 -2.03 21.91 -1.88
N SER A 335 -1.74 21.69 -3.18
CA SER A 335 -0.76 20.72 -3.67
C SER A 335 0.70 21.18 -3.58
N GLY A 336 0.99 22.46 -3.35
CA GLY A 336 2.37 22.97 -3.29
C GLY A 336 3.26 22.24 -2.29
N VAL A 337 2.86 22.20 -1.01
CA VAL A 337 3.59 21.47 0.05
C VAL A 337 3.66 19.97 -0.22
N PRO A 338 2.56 19.26 -0.55
CA PRO A 338 2.59 17.85 -0.92
C PRO A 338 3.58 17.51 -2.05
N ILE A 339 3.61 18.32 -3.12
CA ILE A 339 4.51 18.10 -4.26
C ILE A 339 5.96 18.27 -3.82
N LEU A 340 6.27 19.31 -3.04
CA LEU A 340 7.63 19.54 -2.55
C LEU A 340 8.10 18.40 -1.62
N VAL A 341 7.24 17.97 -0.69
CA VAL A 341 7.58 16.94 0.29
C VAL A 341 7.69 15.55 -0.36
N GLY A 342 6.66 15.13 -1.09
CA GLY A 342 6.65 13.83 -1.77
C GLY A 342 7.65 13.76 -2.93
N GLY A 343 7.72 14.82 -3.73
CA GLY A 343 8.70 14.95 -4.82
C GLY A 343 10.14 15.01 -4.31
N GLY A 344 10.39 15.71 -3.20
CA GLY A 344 11.69 15.72 -2.54
C GLY A 344 12.11 14.34 -2.03
N LEU A 345 11.18 13.59 -1.42
CA LEU A 345 11.43 12.22 -0.98
C LEU A 345 11.74 11.29 -2.17
N LEU A 346 10.99 11.38 -3.27
CA LEU A 346 11.30 10.61 -4.48
C LEU A 346 12.64 11.00 -5.10
N ALA A 347 12.89 12.30 -5.21
CA ALA A 347 14.13 12.82 -5.76
C ALA A 347 15.35 12.38 -4.95
N SER A 348 15.22 12.18 -3.64
CA SER A 348 16.32 11.74 -2.78
C SER A 348 16.95 10.42 -3.24
N PHE A 349 16.17 9.50 -3.82
CA PHE A 349 16.68 8.25 -4.39
C PHE A 349 16.78 8.29 -5.92
N TYR A 350 15.72 8.74 -6.61
CA TYR A 350 15.65 8.62 -8.05
C TYR A 350 16.59 9.58 -8.78
N LEU A 351 16.91 10.74 -8.22
CA LEU A 351 17.87 11.67 -8.83
C LEU A 351 19.30 11.11 -8.86
N PRO A 352 19.87 10.59 -7.75
CA PRO A 352 21.17 9.92 -7.81
C PRO A 352 21.12 8.61 -8.61
N PHE A 353 20.01 7.86 -8.53
CA PHE A 353 19.86 6.62 -9.29
C PHE A 353 19.91 6.83 -10.80
N VAL A 354 19.16 7.79 -11.35
CA VAL A 354 19.16 8.09 -12.81
C VAL A 354 20.54 8.55 -13.31
N ARG A 355 21.37 9.11 -12.44
CA ARG A 355 22.75 9.50 -12.75
C ARG A 355 23.75 8.35 -12.63
N ASN A 356 23.35 7.22 -12.03
CA ASN A 356 24.19 6.05 -11.89
C ASN A 356 24.19 5.20 -13.17
N PRO A 357 25.34 4.63 -13.59
CA PRO A 357 25.40 3.75 -14.77
C PRO A 357 24.40 2.58 -14.74
N ALA A 358 24.07 2.04 -13.56
CA ALA A 358 23.11 0.94 -13.40
C ALA A 358 21.67 1.30 -13.82
N PHE A 359 21.36 2.59 -13.97
CA PHE A 359 20.06 3.04 -14.47
C PHE A 359 19.78 2.53 -15.87
N TYR A 360 20.77 2.51 -16.77
CA TYR A 360 20.60 2.03 -18.14
C TYR A 360 20.11 0.57 -18.17
N ASP A 361 20.75 -0.29 -17.37
CA ASP A 361 20.38 -1.71 -17.28
C ASP A 361 18.96 -1.90 -16.70
N THR A 362 18.58 -1.03 -15.76
CA THR A 362 17.23 -1.07 -15.18
C THR A 362 16.19 -0.55 -16.17
N TYR A 363 16.47 0.54 -16.86
CA TYR A 363 15.60 1.10 -17.89
C TYR A 363 15.34 0.08 -19.00
N TYR A 364 16.40 -0.49 -19.58
CA TYR A 364 16.30 -1.52 -20.61
C TYR A 364 15.51 -2.76 -20.12
N TYR A 365 15.77 -3.19 -18.89
CA TYR A 365 15.01 -4.30 -18.28
C TYR A 365 13.51 -3.98 -18.14
N LEU A 366 13.14 -2.75 -17.79
CA LEU A 366 11.74 -2.36 -17.60
C LEU A 366 11.02 -2.13 -18.93
N THR A 367 11.60 -1.39 -19.87
CA THR A 367 10.92 -1.03 -21.12
C THR A 367 10.87 -2.18 -22.10
N ASP A 368 11.99 -2.86 -22.31
CA ASP A 368 12.12 -3.81 -23.41
C ASP A 368 11.78 -5.21 -22.93
N TYR A 369 12.35 -5.64 -21.80
CA TYR A 369 12.12 -6.98 -21.28
C TYR A 369 10.77 -7.12 -20.54
N ARG A 370 10.38 -6.17 -19.68
CA ARG A 370 9.14 -6.28 -18.89
C ARG A 370 7.89 -5.78 -19.61
N MET A 371 7.95 -4.59 -20.23
CA MET A 371 6.78 -4.03 -20.94
C MET A 371 6.66 -4.55 -22.38
N GLY A 372 7.74 -5.08 -22.98
CA GLY A 372 7.70 -5.66 -24.32
C GLY A 372 7.60 -4.66 -25.46
N GLY A 373 8.01 -3.41 -25.23
CA GLY A 373 8.13 -2.40 -26.30
C GLY A 373 6.81 -2.04 -27.00
N GLY A 374 5.68 -2.03 -26.29
CA GLY A 374 4.38 -1.59 -26.84
C GLY A 374 3.59 -2.67 -27.59
N ARG A 375 4.00 -3.94 -27.49
CA ARG A 375 3.24 -5.09 -28.01
C ARG A 375 2.03 -5.41 -27.13
N ILE A 376 1.09 -6.13 -27.73
CA ILE A 376 -0.12 -6.62 -27.06
C ILE A 376 0.08 -8.11 -26.79
N PHE A 377 -0.33 -8.54 -25.60
CA PHE A 377 -0.18 -9.91 -25.11
C PHE A 377 -1.53 -10.47 -24.66
N ASN A 378 -1.60 -11.78 -24.44
CA ASN A 378 -2.74 -12.42 -23.80
C ASN A 378 -2.23 -13.41 -22.73
N HIS A 379 -2.16 -12.94 -21.49
CA HIS A 379 -1.66 -13.73 -20.36
C HIS A 379 -2.76 -14.46 -19.58
N LEU A 380 -3.99 -14.60 -20.11
CA LEU A 380 -5.10 -15.19 -19.34
C LEU A 380 -4.83 -16.62 -18.86
N ALA A 381 -4.30 -17.47 -19.75
CA ALA A 381 -3.96 -18.85 -19.40
C ALA A 381 -2.80 -18.93 -18.40
N GLU A 382 -1.76 -18.10 -18.60
CA GLU A 382 -0.61 -18.03 -17.69
C GLU A 382 -1.02 -17.49 -16.31
N PHE A 383 -1.86 -16.46 -16.29
CA PHE A 383 -2.44 -15.89 -15.08
C PHE A 383 -3.21 -16.95 -14.30
N PHE A 384 -4.06 -17.74 -14.95
CA PHE A 384 -4.80 -18.81 -14.30
C PHE A 384 -3.85 -19.85 -13.72
N ALA A 385 -2.93 -20.39 -14.54
CA ALA A 385 -1.98 -21.41 -14.11
C ALA A 385 -1.12 -20.94 -12.93
N ARG A 386 -0.57 -19.73 -13.01
CA ARG A 386 0.26 -19.16 -11.94
C ARG A 386 -0.54 -18.87 -10.68
N THR A 387 -1.73 -18.30 -10.81
CA THR A 387 -2.57 -17.99 -9.65
C THR A 387 -3.01 -19.26 -8.92
N THR A 388 -3.23 -20.37 -9.64
CA THR A 388 -3.52 -21.67 -9.01
C THR A 388 -2.34 -22.30 -8.25
N VAL A 389 -1.11 -21.79 -8.42
CA VAL A 389 0.04 -22.16 -7.58
C VAL A 389 -0.03 -21.49 -6.21
N TYR A 390 -0.54 -20.25 -6.15
CA TYR A 390 -0.62 -19.48 -4.91
C TYR A 390 -1.94 -19.68 -4.18
N SER A 391 -3.05 -19.71 -4.92
CA SER A 391 -4.42 -19.78 -4.39
C SER A 391 -5.10 -21.05 -4.89
N SER A 392 -6.03 -21.61 -4.11
CA SER A 392 -6.79 -22.77 -4.57
C SER A 392 -7.62 -22.41 -5.82
N THR A 393 -7.77 -23.36 -6.74
CA THR A 393 -8.63 -23.18 -7.93
C THR A 393 -10.05 -22.80 -7.54
N TYR A 394 -10.58 -23.35 -6.45
CA TYR A 394 -11.90 -23.00 -5.93
C TYR A 394 -12.00 -21.55 -5.50
N TYR A 395 -10.97 -21.03 -4.81
CA TYR A 395 -10.92 -19.62 -4.42
C TYR A 395 -10.88 -18.71 -5.65
N LEU A 396 -10.02 -19.00 -6.63
CA LEU A 396 -9.92 -18.22 -7.86
C LEU A 396 -11.24 -18.22 -8.66
N LEU A 397 -11.86 -19.39 -8.83
CA LEU A 397 -13.16 -19.50 -9.50
C LEU A 397 -14.26 -18.77 -8.75
N ALA A 398 -14.25 -18.81 -7.41
CA ALA A 398 -15.19 -18.04 -6.59
C ALA A 398 -15.02 -16.54 -6.79
N LEU A 399 -13.78 -16.03 -6.82
CA LEU A 399 -13.52 -14.62 -7.14
C LEU A 399 -14.03 -14.26 -8.54
N ILE A 400 -13.67 -15.04 -9.57
CA ILE A 400 -14.15 -14.80 -10.95
C ILE A 400 -15.69 -14.77 -11.00
N ALA A 401 -16.35 -15.72 -10.33
CA ALA A 401 -17.81 -15.76 -10.25
C ALA A 401 -18.39 -14.52 -9.55
N LEU A 402 -17.79 -14.08 -8.45
CA LEU A 402 -18.21 -12.86 -7.73
C LEU A 402 -18.01 -11.60 -8.58
N THR A 403 -16.90 -11.47 -9.33
CA THR A 403 -16.72 -10.39 -10.32
C THR A 403 -17.83 -10.42 -11.35
N LEU A 404 -18.14 -11.59 -11.90
CA LEU A 404 -19.16 -11.75 -12.92
C LEU A 404 -20.55 -11.37 -12.42
N ILE A 405 -20.91 -11.84 -11.22
CA ILE A 405 -22.17 -11.50 -10.57
C ILE A 405 -22.23 -10.01 -10.30
N GLY A 406 -21.14 -9.40 -9.81
CA GLY A 406 -21.04 -7.96 -9.57
C GLY A 406 -21.23 -7.15 -10.85
N LEU A 407 -20.55 -7.52 -11.94
CA LEU A 407 -20.61 -6.81 -13.22
C LEU A 407 -21.98 -6.97 -13.90
N ALA A 408 -22.54 -8.19 -13.92
CA ALA A 408 -23.88 -8.44 -14.43
C ALA A 408 -24.95 -7.73 -13.59
N GLY A 409 -24.82 -7.76 -12.26
CA GLY A 409 -25.69 -7.03 -11.34
C GLY A 409 -25.63 -5.52 -11.57
N LEU A 410 -24.45 -4.98 -11.88
CA LEU A 410 -24.29 -3.58 -12.25
C LEU A 410 -25.02 -3.26 -13.57
N TYR A 411 -24.82 -4.03 -14.64
CA TYR A 411 -25.52 -3.79 -15.91
C TYR A 411 -27.03 -3.87 -15.78
N ARG A 412 -27.53 -4.83 -15.00
CA ARG A 412 -28.98 -5.02 -14.81
C ARG A 412 -29.62 -3.91 -13.96
N ARG A 413 -28.86 -3.29 -13.06
CA ARG A 413 -29.31 -2.15 -12.24
C ARG A 413 -29.28 -0.83 -13.00
N CYS A 414 -28.25 -0.61 -13.81
CA CYS A 414 -27.96 0.70 -14.41
C CYS A 414 -28.39 0.84 -15.89
N ARG A 415 -28.99 -0.18 -16.51
CA ARG A 415 -29.45 -0.14 -17.91
C ARG A 415 -30.88 -0.66 -18.07
N PRO A 416 -31.58 -0.28 -19.17
CA PRO A 416 -32.87 -0.87 -19.50
C PRO A 416 -32.81 -2.39 -19.49
N ARG A 417 -33.88 -3.04 -19.02
CA ARG A 417 -33.90 -4.49 -18.71
C ARG A 417 -33.30 -5.35 -19.83
N TRP A 418 -33.67 -5.11 -21.09
CA TRP A 418 -33.16 -5.88 -22.23
C TRP A 418 -31.67 -5.63 -22.51
N VAL A 419 -31.20 -4.38 -22.42
CA VAL A 419 -29.78 -4.02 -22.59
C VAL A 419 -28.94 -4.62 -21.47
N GLY A 420 -29.41 -4.54 -20.22
CA GLY A 420 -28.73 -5.11 -19.07
C GLY A 420 -28.55 -6.63 -19.20
N TRP A 421 -29.58 -7.34 -19.68
CA TRP A 421 -29.49 -8.78 -19.99
C TRP A 421 -28.55 -9.07 -21.15
N LEU A 422 -28.61 -8.29 -22.23
CA LEU A 422 -27.73 -8.45 -23.39
C LEU A 422 -26.26 -8.29 -22.99
N LEU A 423 -25.91 -7.23 -22.25
CA LEU A 423 -24.55 -6.99 -21.77
C LEU A 423 -24.07 -8.09 -20.82
N SER A 424 -24.94 -8.52 -19.89
CA SER A 424 -24.61 -9.60 -18.95
C SER A 424 -24.37 -10.93 -19.67
N ALA A 425 -25.24 -11.28 -20.63
CA ALA A 425 -25.08 -12.46 -21.47
C ALA A 425 -23.84 -12.36 -22.34
N GLY A 426 -23.56 -11.19 -22.93
CA GLY A 426 -22.37 -10.94 -23.73
C GLY A 426 -21.06 -11.15 -22.95
N VAL A 427 -20.97 -10.64 -21.71
CA VAL A 427 -19.81 -10.89 -20.85
C VAL A 427 -19.69 -12.36 -20.46
N LEU A 428 -20.80 -13.01 -20.09
CA LEU A 428 -20.78 -14.43 -19.71
C LEU A 428 -20.37 -15.33 -20.88
N ILE A 429 -21.00 -15.16 -22.04
CA ILE A 429 -20.70 -15.91 -23.26
C ILE A 429 -19.26 -15.63 -23.69
N GLY A 430 -18.83 -14.37 -23.69
CA GLY A 430 -17.46 -14.01 -24.05
C GLY A 430 -16.42 -14.65 -23.14
N LEU A 431 -16.67 -14.73 -21.82
CA LEU A 431 -15.76 -15.45 -20.91
C LEU A 431 -15.76 -16.96 -21.13
N VAL A 432 -16.92 -17.57 -21.40
CA VAL A 432 -16.99 -18.99 -21.78
C VAL A 432 -16.17 -19.22 -23.05
N VAL A 433 -16.33 -18.37 -24.06
CA VAL A 433 -15.54 -18.44 -25.31
C VAL A 433 -14.05 -18.28 -25.03
N VAL A 434 -13.63 -17.33 -24.20
CA VAL A 434 -12.23 -17.12 -23.82
C VAL A 434 -11.65 -18.35 -23.11
N ILE A 435 -12.42 -19.03 -22.26
CA ILE A 435 -11.98 -20.26 -21.58
C ILE A 435 -11.72 -21.39 -22.59
N PHE A 436 -12.64 -21.61 -23.54
CA PHE A 436 -12.52 -22.70 -24.51
C PHE A 436 -11.64 -22.35 -25.72
N ARG A 437 -11.48 -21.06 -26.04
CA ARG A 437 -10.67 -20.52 -27.13
C ARG A 437 -10.01 -19.19 -26.71
N PRO A 438 -8.88 -19.24 -26.00
CA PRO A 438 -8.20 -18.05 -25.47
C PRO A 438 -7.85 -16.99 -26.53
N GLY A 439 -7.54 -17.41 -27.76
CA GLY A 439 -7.25 -16.53 -28.91
C GLY A 439 -8.40 -16.40 -29.90
N TRP A 440 -9.66 -16.42 -29.44
CA TRP A 440 -10.83 -16.39 -30.31
C TRP A 440 -10.94 -15.12 -31.17
N LEU A 441 -10.31 -14.01 -30.75
CA LEU A 441 -10.29 -12.74 -31.47
C LEU A 441 -8.90 -12.42 -32.02
N GLN A 442 -8.31 -13.37 -32.75
CA GLN A 442 -7.01 -13.18 -33.39
C GLN A 442 -7.18 -12.58 -34.80
N VAL A 443 -6.48 -11.47 -35.05
CA VAL A 443 -6.34 -10.88 -36.39
C VAL A 443 -4.86 -10.93 -36.76
N ASP A 444 -4.53 -11.65 -37.83
CA ASP A 444 -3.17 -12.04 -38.20
C ASP A 444 -2.40 -12.71 -37.04
N LYS A 445 -1.40 -12.03 -36.48
CA LYS A 445 -0.58 -12.49 -35.35
C LYS A 445 -0.92 -11.78 -34.03
N THR A 446 -1.92 -10.90 -34.04
CA THR A 446 -2.28 -10.09 -32.88
C THR A 446 -3.56 -10.60 -32.26
N ASP A 447 -3.50 -10.96 -30.98
CA ASP A 447 -4.67 -11.31 -30.19
C ASP A 447 -5.36 -10.04 -29.68
N LEU A 448 -6.60 -9.83 -30.12
CA LEU A 448 -7.39 -8.66 -29.77
C LEU A 448 -8.37 -8.93 -28.61
N THR A 449 -8.25 -10.06 -27.90
CA THR A 449 -9.12 -10.44 -26.77
C THR A 449 -9.20 -9.34 -25.69
N TRP A 450 -8.17 -8.50 -25.56
CA TRP A 450 -8.18 -7.32 -24.71
C TRP A 450 -9.36 -6.37 -25.00
N LEU A 451 -9.80 -6.25 -26.26
CA LEU A 451 -10.95 -5.42 -26.65
C LEU A 451 -12.24 -5.87 -25.97
N PHE A 452 -12.41 -7.18 -25.78
CA PHE A 452 -13.58 -7.72 -25.08
C PHE A 452 -13.58 -7.30 -23.61
N PHE A 453 -12.44 -7.41 -22.92
CA PHE A 453 -12.32 -6.96 -21.53
C PHE A 453 -12.48 -5.45 -21.41
N VAL A 454 -11.82 -4.67 -22.26
CA VAL A 454 -11.97 -3.21 -22.30
C VAL A 454 -13.41 -2.80 -22.57
N ALA A 455 -14.07 -3.42 -23.55
CA ALA A 455 -15.48 -3.13 -23.84
C ALA A 455 -16.37 -3.42 -22.62
N GLY A 456 -16.13 -4.53 -21.90
CA GLY A 456 -16.80 -4.81 -20.63
C GLY A 456 -16.58 -3.71 -19.59
N PHE A 457 -15.33 -3.41 -19.22
CA PHE A 457 -15.09 -2.45 -18.16
C PHE A 457 -15.46 -1.00 -18.54
N VAL A 458 -15.16 -0.56 -19.76
CA VAL A 458 -15.48 0.79 -20.23
C VAL A 458 -16.99 0.99 -20.34
N ALA A 459 -17.74 -0.01 -20.83
CA ALA A 459 -19.20 0.05 -20.82
C ALA A 459 -19.74 0.25 -19.41
N ALA A 460 -19.09 -0.34 -18.39
CA ALA A 460 -19.40 -0.10 -17.00
C ALA A 460 -19.01 1.31 -16.53
N TRP A 461 -17.76 1.71 -16.71
CA TRP A 461 -17.22 2.99 -16.21
C TRP A 461 -17.95 4.22 -16.76
N LEU A 462 -18.44 4.15 -18.00
CA LEU A 462 -19.14 5.26 -18.67
C LEU A 462 -20.65 5.30 -18.40
N MET A 463 -21.20 4.39 -17.58
CA MET A 463 -22.63 4.41 -17.27
C MET A 463 -23.00 5.64 -16.42
N PRO A 464 -24.02 6.43 -16.80
CA PRO A 464 -24.38 7.66 -16.10
C PRO A 464 -24.80 7.40 -14.64
N ASP A 465 -25.60 6.36 -14.41
CA ASP A 465 -26.18 6.03 -13.10
C ASP A 465 -25.33 5.07 -12.26
N PHE A 466 -24.02 4.99 -12.53
CA PHE A 466 -23.11 4.11 -11.79
C PHE A 466 -22.76 4.72 -10.42
N PRO A 467 -23.09 4.05 -9.29
CA PRO A 467 -22.68 4.51 -7.98
C PRO A 467 -21.17 4.86 -7.90
N PRO A 468 -20.80 6.06 -7.40
CA PRO A 468 -19.43 6.53 -7.49
C PRO A 468 -18.41 5.66 -6.76
N ALA A 469 -18.79 5.08 -5.62
CA ALA A 469 -17.95 4.16 -4.85
C ALA A 469 -17.71 2.84 -5.59
N GLU A 470 -18.75 2.27 -6.22
CA GLU A 470 -18.58 1.06 -7.04
C GLU A 470 -17.68 1.38 -8.26
N ARG A 471 -17.87 2.53 -8.92
CA ARG A 471 -17.05 2.95 -10.07
C ARG A 471 -15.57 3.08 -9.71
N LEU A 472 -15.26 3.62 -8.53
CA LEU A 472 -13.89 3.70 -8.00
C LEU A 472 -13.21 2.33 -7.98
N VAL A 473 -13.88 1.34 -7.37
CA VAL A 473 -13.34 -0.02 -7.21
C VAL A 473 -13.21 -0.71 -8.55
N TRP A 474 -14.23 -0.61 -9.42
CA TRP A 474 -14.17 -1.21 -10.77
C TRP A 474 -13.06 -0.61 -11.64
N LEU A 475 -12.77 0.69 -11.48
CA LEU A 475 -11.64 1.32 -12.17
C LEU A 475 -10.31 0.84 -11.61
N TRP A 476 -10.19 0.79 -10.28
CA TRP A 476 -8.98 0.33 -9.60
C TRP A 476 -8.69 -1.16 -9.85
N PHE A 477 -9.74 -1.98 -10.05
CA PHE A 477 -9.62 -3.37 -10.45
C PHE A 477 -9.31 -3.51 -11.94
N GLY A 478 -10.20 -2.99 -12.80
CA GLY A 478 -10.17 -3.28 -14.23
C GLY A 478 -8.98 -2.66 -14.96
N ALA A 479 -8.55 -1.45 -14.60
CA ALA A 479 -7.47 -0.78 -15.32
C ALA A 479 -6.10 -1.48 -15.10
N PRO A 480 -5.67 -1.78 -13.86
CA PRO A 480 -4.46 -2.58 -13.64
C PRO A 480 -4.57 -4.01 -14.18
N MET A 481 -5.76 -4.63 -14.12
CA MET A 481 -5.98 -5.97 -14.70
C MET A 481 -5.75 -5.97 -16.22
N ILE A 482 -6.34 -5.01 -16.94
CA ILE A 482 -6.16 -4.88 -18.38
C ILE A 482 -4.67 -4.62 -18.71
N LEU A 483 -4.03 -3.70 -17.97
CA LEU A 483 -2.63 -3.38 -18.17
C LEU A 483 -1.70 -4.60 -17.96
N ALA A 484 -1.90 -5.33 -16.86
CA ALA A 484 -1.07 -6.47 -16.52
C ALA A 484 -1.28 -7.63 -17.49
N LEU A 485 -2.52 -7.95 -17.85
CA LEU A 485 -2.82 -9.15 -18.66
C LEU A 485 -2.60 -8.97 -20.16
N PHE A 486 -2.66 -7.74 -20.67
CA PHE A 486 -2.64 -7.49 -22.11
C PHE A 486 -1.56 -6.50 -22.58
N PHE A 487 -0.99 -5.67 -21.70
CA PHE A 487 -0.03 -4.62 -22.06
C PHE A 487 1.31 -4.71 -21.32
N THR A 488 1.54 -5.83 -20.64
CA THR A 488 2.81 -6.13 -19.96
C THR A 488 3.29 -7.47 -20.48
N ALA A 489 4.53 -7.55 -20.98
CA ALA A 489 5.06 -8.77 -21.59
C ALA A 489 5.34 -9.87 -20.56
N ILE A 490 5.75 -9.47 -19.36
CA ILE A 490 6.12 -10.40 -18.28
C ILE A 490 5.45 -9.93 -16.98
N PRO A 491 4.12 -10.13 -16.85
CA PRO A 491 3.37 -9.70 -15.68
C PRO A 491 3.71 -10.55 -14.45
N ASN A 492 4.09 -11.82 -14.61
CA ASN A 492 4.47 -12.68 -13.49
C ASN A 492 3.50 -12.55 -12.28
N THR A 493 4.04 -12.21 -11.12
CA THR A 493 3.31 -12.02 -9.86
C THR A 493 2.73 -10.63 -9.70
N HIS A 494 3.05 -9.66 -10.57
CA HIS A 494 2.54 -8.27 -10.58
C HIS A 494 1.00 -8.21 -10.73
N VAL A 495 0.38 -9.33 -11.12
CA VAL A 495 -1.07 -9.52 -11.14
C VAL A 495 -1.74 -9.31 -9.78
N TYR A 496 -1.00 -9.44 -8.67
CA TYR A 496 -1.54 -9.19 -7.32
C TYR A 496 -2.11 -7.78 -7.14
N SER A 497 -1.61 -6.78 -7.89
CA SER A 497 -2.02 -5.38 -7.75
C SER A 497 -3.51 -5.16 -8.05
N PHE A 498 -4.10 -5.96 -8.95
CA PHE A 498 -5.55 -5.89 -9.19
C PHE A 498 -6.38 -6.76 -8.25
N PHE A 499 -5.78 -7.47 -7.28
CA PHE A 499 -6.52 -8.08 -6.16
C PHE A 499 -6.73 -7.10 -5.00
N ILE A 500 -5.95 -6.02 -4.92
CA ILE A 500 -6.05 -4.99 -3.87
C ILE A 500 -7.47 -4.37 -3.72
N PRO A 501 -8.21 -4.07 -4.80
CA PRO A 501 -9.50 -3.37 -4.71
C PRO A 501 -10.69 -4.24 -4.24
N TRP A 502 -10.47 -5.52 -3.95
CA TRP A 502 -11.51 -6.51 -3.63
C TRP A 502 -12.09 -6.38 -2.23
#